data_AF-A0A363N075-F1
#
_entry.id   AF-A0A363N075-F1
#
_cell.length_a   1.000
_cell.length_b   1.000
_cell.length_c   1.000
_cell.angle_alpha   90.00
_cell.angle_beta   90.00
_cell.angle_gamma   90.00
#
_symmetry.space_group_name_H-M   'P 1'
#
loop_
_entity.id
_entity.type
_entity.pdbx_description
1 polymer ?
#
loop_
_entity_poly.entity_id
_entity_poly.type
_entity_poly.pdbx_seq_one_letter_code
_entity_poly.pdbx_strand_id
1 'polypeptide(L)' 'MTEKEKLGEGVRELREKVPSSDYNKEYISQQELADKNVGLTKHFIGTIERGDANPTLEKLIFLAKALNLKSI' A
#
# COMPACT_ATOMS: atom_id res chain seq x y z
N MET A 1 9.18 -14.54 10.84
CA MET A 1 8.27 -13.64 10.11
C MET A 1 6.83 -13.98 10.48
N THR A 2 6.08 -13.03 11.03
CA THR A 2 4.66 -13.14 11.40
C THR A 2 3.77 -13.00 10.16
N GLU A 3 2.50 -13.37 10.26
CA GLU A 3 1.53 -13.17 9.16
C GLU A 3 1.35 -11.70 8.80
N LYS A 4 1.47 -10.79 9.77
CA LYS A 4 1.41 -9.34 9.53
C LYS A 4 2.64 -8.85 8.76
N GLU A 5 3.82 -9.34 9.10
CA GLU A 5 5.06 -9.02 8.38
C GLU A 5 5.00 -9.53 6.93
N LYS A 6 4.52 -10.76 6.70
CA LYS A 6 4.32 -11.31 5.35
C LYS A 6 3.33 -10.47 4.52
N LEU A 7 2.20 -10.09 5.13
CA LEU A 7 1.23 -9.21 4.49
C LEU A 7 1.85 -7.85 4.14
N GLY A 8 2.60 -7.26 5.08
CA GLY A 8 3.27 -5.98 4.89
C GLY A 8 4.29 -6.00 3.76
N GLU A 9 5.11 -7.05 3.69
CA GLU A 9 6.07 -7.28 2.61
C GLU A 9 5.34 -7.39 1.25
N GLY A 10 4.30 -8.23 1.15
CA GLY A 10 3.52 -8.36 -0.08
C GLY A 10 2.86 -7.05 -0.52
N VAL A 11 2.34 -6.25 0.41
CA VAL A 11 1.79 -4.91 0.10
C VAL A 11 2.88 -3.99 -0.46
N ARG A 12 4.07 -3.99 0.16
CA ARG A 12 5.20 -3.17 -0.27
C ARG A 12 5.62 -3.55 -1.69
N GLU A 13 5.79 -4.84 -1.96
CA GLU A 13 6.15 -5.34 -3.30
C GLU A 13 5.13 -4.94 -4.36
N LEU A 14 3.83 -4.99 -4.02
CA LEU A 14 2.76 -4.55 -4.93
C LEU A 14 2.83 -3.03 -5.18
N ARG A 15 3.12 -2.23 -4.15
CA ARG A 15 3.31 -0.78 -4.32
C ARG A 15 4.52 -0.48 -5.21
N GLU A 16 5.63 -1.18 -5.02
CA GLU A 16 6.86 -0.97 -5.80
C GLU A 16 6.71 -1.37 -7.29
N LYS A 17 5.63 -2.06 -7.67
CA LYS A 17 5.26 -2.31 -9.09
C LYS A 17 4.48 -1.16 -9.73
N VAL A 18 4.02 -0.18 -8.95
CA VAL A 18 3.27 0.97 -9.46
C VAL A 18 4.27 2.10 -9.75
N PRO A 19 4.37 2.61 -10.99
CA PRO A 19 5.30 3.68 -11.32
C PRO A 19 4.92 4.98 -10.61
N SER A 20 5.92 5.77 -10.22
CA SER A 20 5.68 7.14 -9.75
C SER A 20 5.27 8.00 -10.95
N SER A 21 4.21 8.80 -10.78
CA SER A 21 3.87 9.83 -11.78
C SER A 21 4.23 11.23 -11.33
N ASP A 22 4.49 11.42 -10.04
CA ASP A 22 4.71 12.74 -9.45
C ASP A 22 6.20 13.06 -9.29
N TYR A 23 7.06 12.05 -9.33
CA TYR A 23 8.51 12.19 -9.12
C TYR A 23 9.30 11.39 -10.15
N ASN A 24 10.56 11.78 -10.38
CA ASN A 24 11.54 10.99 -11.13
C ASN A 24 12.06 9.82 -10.28
N LYS A 25 11.16 8.88 -9.93
CA LYS A 25 11.43 7.67 -9.17
C LYS A 25 10.84 6.48 -9.90
N GLU A 26 11.42 5.31 -9.70
CA GLU A 26 10.98 4.07 -10.34
C GLU A 26 9.56 3.67 -9.92
N TYR A 27 9.21 3.89 -8.66
CA TYR A 27 7.91 3.49 -8.09
C TYR A 27 7.29 4.53 -7.17
N ILE A 28 5.98 4.42 -7.00
CA ILE A 28 5.17 5.31 -6.18
C ILE A 28 5.57 5.24 -4.70
N SER A 29 5.71 6.41 -4.06
CA SER A 29 5.98 6.46 -2.62
C SER A 29 4.72 6.22 -1.78
N GLN A 30 4.88 5.89 -0.49
CA GLN A 30 3.74 5.79 0.44
C GLN A 30 2.93 7.09 0.54
N GLN A 31 3.61 8.25 0.44
CA GLN A 31 2.96 9.56 0.45
C GLN A 31 2.15 9.76 -0.82
N GLU A 32 2.77 9.52 -1.98
CA GLU A 32 2.14 9.66 -3.28
C GLU A 32 0.92 8.73 -3.45
N LEU A 33 1.02 7.49 -2.94
CA LEU A 33 -0.11 6.56 -2.92
C LEU A 33 -1.26 7.07 -2.04
N ALA A 34 -0.96 7.68 -0.90
CA ALA A 34 -1.96 8.27 -0.01
C ALA A 34 -2.62 9.51 -0.63
N ASP A 35 -1.84 10.41 -1.22
CA ASP A 35 -2.33 11.67 -1.80
C ASP A 35 -3.30 11.42 -2.96
N LYS A 36 -3.12 10.31 -3.68
CA LYS A 36 -3.97 9.90 -4.81
C LYS A 36 -5.21 9.10 -4.42
N ASN A 37 -5.33 8.65 -3.17
CA ASN A 37 -6.37 7.70 -2.77
C ASN A 37 -7.05 8.12 -1.46
N VAL A 38 -8.30 8.56 -1.61
CA VAL A 38 -9.16 8.92 -0.47
C VAL A 38 -9.35 7.71 0.45
N GLY A 39 -9.16 7.92 1.76
CA GLY A 39 -9.33 6.88 2.78
C GLY A 39 -8.06 6.13 3.16
N LEU A 40 -6.93 6.39 2.47
CA LEU A 40 -5.60 5.94 2.88
C LEU A 40 -4.79 7.12 3.42
N THR A 41 -3.94 6.85 4.41
CA THR A 41 -2.96 7.82 4.91
C THR A 41 -1.57 7.21 4.79
N LYS A 42 -0.54 8.05 4.61
CA LYS A 42 0.85 7.59 4.63
C LYS A 42 1.17 6.79 5.89
N HIS A 43 0.68 7.24 7.05
CA HIS A 43 0.88 6.55 8.32
C HIS A 43 0.32 5.12 8.27
N PHE A 44 -0.92 4.97 7.82
CA PHE A 44 -1.56 3.66 7.67
C PHE A 44 -0.77 2.74 6.74
N ILE A 45 -0.41 3.21 5.54
CA ILE A 45 0.38 2.44 4.56
C ILE A 45 1.71 2.01 5.19
N GLY A 46 2.43 2.92 5.85
CA GLY A 46 3.68 2.61 6.52
C GLY A 46 3.55 1.58 7.65
N THR A 47 2.48 1.66 8.46
CA THR A 47 2.22 0.66 9.52
C THR A 47 1.87 -0.71 8.95
N ILE A 48 1.19 -0.77 7.79
CA ILE A 48 0.90 -2.02 7.09
C ILE A 48 2.20 -2.64 6.59
N GLU A 49 3.01 -1.87 5.86
CA GLU A 49 4.25 -2.38 5.23
C GLU A 49 5.30 -2.87 6.24
N ARG A 50 5.27 -2.38 7.48
CA ARG A 50 6.12 -2.88 8.58
C ARG A 50 5.56 -4.09 9.32
N GLY A 51 4.31 -4.47 9.07
CA GLY A 51 3.62 -5.52 9.82
C GLY A 51 3.10 -5.07 11.21
N ASP A 52 3.08 -3.77 11.47
CA ASP A 52 2.60 -3.21 12.75
C ASP A 52 1.08 -3.11 12.82
N ALA A 53 0.41 -3.09 11.66
CA ALA A 53 -1.03 -2.91 11.55
C ALA A 53 -1.83 -4.22 11.65
N ASN A 54 -3.07 -4.12 12.13
CA ASN A 54 -4.11 -5.13 11.95
C ASN A 54 -5.25 -4.51 11.10
N PRO A 55 -5.10 -4.46 9.76
CA PRO A 55 -6.10 -3.80 8.93
C PRO A 55 -7.45 -4.50 8.99
N THR A 56 -8.52 -3.70 8.94
CA THR A 56 -9.86 -4.23 8.64
C THR A 56 -9.94 -4.66 7.18
N LEU A 57 -10.92 -5.51 6.86
CA LEU A 57 -11.22 -5.89 5.48
C LEU A 57 -11.47 -4.66 4.59
N GLU A 58 -12.19 -3.66 5.09
CA GLU A 58 -12.47 -2.41 4.37
C GLU A 58 -11.16 -1.68 3.98
N LYS A 59 -10.21 -1.59 4.91
CA LYS A 59 -8.92 -0.96 4.64
C LYS A 59 -8.08 -1.74 3.64
N LEU A 60 -8.16 -3.08 3.64
CA LEU A 60 -7.54 -3.92 2.62
C LEU A 60 -8.16 -3.68 1.23
N ILE A 61 -9.48 -3.52 1.15
CA ILE A 61 -10.18 -3.21 -0.10
C ILE A 61 -9.75 -1.85 -0.65
N PHE A 62 -9.65 -0.81 0.20
CA PHE A 62 -9.15 0.50 -0.24
C PHE A 62 -7.71 0.43 -0.75
N LEU A 63 -6.85 -0.31 -0.07
CA LEU A 63 -5.47 -0.50 -0.49
C LEU A 63 -5.37 -1.25 -1.83
N ALA A 64 -6.16 -2.31 -2.02
CA ALA A 64 -6.18 -3.06 -3.28
C ALA A 64 -6.67 -2.21 -4.45
N LYS A 65 -7.70 -1.39 -4.25
CA LYS A 65 -8.19 -0.42 -5.25
C LYS A 65 -7.13 0.63 -5.57
N ALA A 66 -6.46 1.17 -4.56
CA ALA A 66 -5.41 2.17 -4.72
C ALA A 66 -4.20 1.65 -5.50
N LEU A 67 -3.89 0.36 -5.34
CA LEU A 67 -2.85 -0.33 -6.09
C LEU A 67 -3.33 -0.83 -7.47
N ASN A 68 -4.57 -0.51 -7.86
CA ASN A 68 -5.21 -0.92 -9.10
C ASN A 68 -5.14 -2.43 -9.36
N LEU A 69 -5.27 -3.24 -8.31
CA LEU A 69 -5.26 -4.69 -8.42
C LEU A 69 -6.61 -5.15 -8.98
N LYS A 70 -6.58 -5.92 -10.08
CA LYS A 70 -7.78 -6.55 -10.62
C LYS A 70 -8.13 -7.78 -9.80
N SER A 71 -9.42 -7.98 -9.51
CA SER A 71 -9.90 -9.28 -9.05
C SER A 71 -9.72 -10.30 -10.18
N ILE A 72 -9.18 -11.47 -9.84
CA ILE A 72 -9.20 -12.66 -10.71
C ILE A 72 -10.62 -13.19 -10.77
#